data_AF-A0AAD4SG79-F1
#
_entry.id   AF-A0AAD4SG79-F1
#
_cell.length_a   1.000
_cell.length_b   1.000
_cell.length_c   1.000
_cell.angle_alpha   90.00
_cell.angle_beta   90.00
_cell.angle_gamma   90.00
#
_symmetry.space_group_name_H-M   'P 1'
#
loop_
_entity.id
_entity.type
_entity.pdbx_description
1 polymer ?
#
loop_
_entity_poly.entity_id
_entity_poly.type
_entity_poly.pdbx_seq_one_letter_code
_entity_poly.pdbx_strand_id
1 'polypeptide(L)'
;FQSSLQRVMAAEKLRDLSQPIDVPGLDATVAAFYGTGSKEERTAADQILRELQNNPDMWLQVVHILQNSQNLNTKFFALQVLEGVIKYRWNALPVEQRDGMKNYISEVIVQLSSNDASFRRERLYVNKLNIILVQILKHEWPARWRSFIPDLVSAAKTSETICENCMAILKLLSEEVFDFSRGEMTQQKIKELKQSLNSEFQLIHELCLYVLSASQRTELIRATLATLHAFLSWIPLGYIFESPLLETLLNFFPVAAYRNLTLQCLSEVAALQFGDFYNMQYVKMYTVFIAQLQNILPPGTNLPDAYAQGSTDEQAFIQNLAMFFTAFFKSHIRVLEVTPENITALLMGLEYLIGISYVDDTEVFK
;
A
#
# COMPACT_ATOMS: atom_id res chain seq x y z
N PHE A 1 -15.35 -46.38 -3.73
CA PHE A 1 -16.14 -46.64 -2.52
C PHE A 1 -15.35 -46.45 -1.23
N GLN A 2 -14.22 -47.15 -0.99
CA GLN A 2 -13.40 -46.88 0.21
C GLN A 2 -12.78 -45.46 0.24
N SER A 3 -12.30 -44.96 -0.90
CA SER A 3 -11.73 -43.60 -0.99
C SER A 3 -12.77 -42.49 -0.83
N SER A 4 -14.01 -42.71 -1.29
CA SER A 4 -15.11 -41.75 -1.16
C SER A 4 -15.62 -41.68 0.29
N LEU A 5 -15.70 -42.82 0.99
CA LEU A 5 -16.09 -42.87 2.40
C LEU A 5 -15.06 -42.19 3.31
N GLN A 6 -13.77 -42.43 3.07
CA GLN A 6 -12.67 -41.75 3.80
C GLN A 6 -12.68 -40.24 3.57
N ARG A 7 -12.99 -39.77 2.36
CA ARG A 7 -13.10 -38.33 2.07
C ARG A 7 -14.28 -37.68 2.79
N VAL A 8 -15.43 -38.35 2.85
CA VAL A 8 -16.61 -37.85 3.59
C VAL A 8 -16.31 -37.77 5.09
N MET A 9 -15.69 -38.82 5.67
CA MET A 9 -15.31 -38.82 7.09
C MET A 9 -14.23 -37.77 7.42
N ALA A 10 -13.28 -37.53 6.51
CA ALA A 10 -12.29 -36.47 6.68
C ALA A 10 -12.91 -35.07 6.63
N ALA A 11 -13.90 -34.85 5.75
CA ALA A 11 -14.65 -33.60 5.69
C ALA A 11 -15.53 -33.39 6.94
N GLU A 12 -16.16 -34.44 7.46
CA GLU A 12 -16.92 -34.38 8.72
C GLU A 12 -16.02 -34.05 9.91
N LYS A 13 -14.80 -34.60 9.95
CA LYS A 13 -13.82 -34.31 11.01
C LYS A 13 -13.36 -32.85 10.98
N LEU A 14 -13.24 -32.22 9.81
CA LEU A 14 -12.92 -30.79 9.70
C LEU A 14 -14.04 -29.89 10.21
N ARG A 15 -15.30 -30.37 10.19
CA ARG A 15 -16.48 -29.61 10.62
C ARG A 15 -16.67 -29.61 12.15
N ASP A 16 -16.07 -30.56 12.86
CA ASP A 16 -16.12 -30.61 14.32
C ASP A 16 -15.08 -29.66 14.94
N LEU A 17 -15.55 -28.47 15.32
CA LEU A 17 -14.72 -27.43 15.95
C LEU A 17 -14.72 -27.51 17.49
N SER A 18 -15.31 -28.56 18.08
CA SER A 18 -15.20 -28.81 19.53
C SER A 18 -13.79 -29.23 19.95
N GLN A 19 -12.97 -29.63 18.98
CA GLN A 19 -11.56 -29.97 19.12
C GLN A 19 -10.72 -29.06 18.20
N PRO A 20 -9.39 -28.97 18.40
CA PRO A 20 -8.50 -28.31 17.44
C PRO A 20 -8.67 -28.91 16.04
N ILE A 21 -8.88 -28.04 15.04
CA ILE A 21 -9.10 -28.48 13.66
C ILE A 21 -7.89 -29.24 13.11
N ASP A 22 -8.13 -30.28 12.30
CA ASP A 22 -7.08 -31.08 11.65
C ASP A 22 -6.38 -30.26 10.54
N VAL A 23 -5.29 -29.55 10.91
CA VAL A 23 -4.57 -28.66 10.00
C VAL A 23 -4.03 -29.37 8.74
N PRO A 24 -3.41 -30.56 8.80
CA PRO A 24 -3.07 -31.33 7.60
C PRO A 24 -4.27 -31.64 6.69
N GLY A 25 -5.42 -31.97 7.29
CA GLY A 25 -6.67 -32.18 6.54
C GLY A 25 -7.17 -30.90 5.85
N LEU A 26 -7.06 -29.76 6.54
CA LEU A 26 -7.40 -28.45 5.98
C LEU A 26 -6.45 -28.09 4.84
N ASP A 27 -5.14 -28.28 5.01
CA ASP A 27 -4.12 -28.03 3.98
C ASP A 27 -4.40 -28.85 2.71
N ALA A 28 -4.77 -30.12 2.86
CA ALA A 28 -5.16 -30.97 1.74
C ALA A 28 -6.44 -30.47 1.04
N THR A 29 -7.42 -29.99 1.81
CA THR A 29 -8.68 -29.44 1.28
C THR A 29 -8.44 -28.14 0.50
N VAL A 30 -7.63 -27.23 1.05
CA VAL A 30 -7.24 -25.98 0.38
C VAL A 30 -6.42 -26.28 -0.88
N ALA A 31 -5.49 -27.23 -0.82
CA ALA A 31 -4.72 -27.65 -1.99
C ALA A 31 -5.61 -28.25 -3.09
N ALA A 32 -6.64 -29.02 -2.73
CA ALA A 32 -7.61 -29.56 -3.69
C ALA A 32 -8.42 -28.47 -4.38
N PHE A 33 -8.76 -27.38 -3.68
CA PHE A 33 -9.47 -26.23 -4.26
C PHE A 33 -8.62 -25.47 -5.29
N TYR A 34 -7.35 -25.19 -4.97
CA TYR A 34 -6.42 -24.46 -5.87
C TYR A 34 -5.71 -25.35 -6.91
N GLY A 35 -5.78 -26.68 -6.76
CA GLY A 35 -5.07 -27.63 -7.59
C GLY A 35 -5.68 -27.84 -8.98
N THR A 36 -4.99 -28.66 -9.79
CA THR A 36 -5.43 -29.05 -11.14
C THR A 36 -6.32 -30.31 -11.16
N GLY A 37 -6.90 -30.66 -10.01
CA GLY A 37 -7.77 -31.83 -9.86
C GLY A 37 -9.07 -31.75 -10.67
N SER A 38 -9.89 -32.80 -10.54
CA SER A 38 -11.20 -32.87 -11.20
C SER A 38 -12.10 -31.69 -10.80
N LYS A 39 -13.08 -31.36 -11.64
CA LYS A 39 -14.03 -30.28 -11.35
C LYS A 39 -14.84 -30.61 -10.09
N GLU A 40 -15.22 -31.87 -9.94
CA GLU A 40 -15.98 -32.40 -8.82
C GLU A 40 -15.20 -32.27 -7.50
N GLU A 41 -13.90 -32.58 -7.50
CA GLU A 41 -13.05 -32.42 -6.32
C GLU A 41 -12.90 -30.95 -5.90
N ARG A 42 -12.71 -30.05 -6.88
CA ARG A 42 -12.65 -28.60 -6.61
C ARG A 42 -13.95 -28.05 -6.05
N THR A 43 -15.09 -28.47 -6.60
CA THR A 43 -16.42 -28.06 -6.11
C THR A 43 -16.69 -28.58 -4.70
N ALA A 44 -16.32 -29.83 -4.40
CA ALA A 44 -16.46 -30.38 -3.05
C ALA A 44 -15.58 -29.64 -2.03
N ALA A 45 -14.33 -29.31 -2.40
CA ALA A 45 -13.43 -28.54 -1.55
C ALA A 45 -13.94 -27.11 -1.32
N ASP A 46 -14.42 -26.41 -2.36
CA ASP A 46 -15.03 -25.08 -2.23
C ASP A 46 -16.21 -25.09 -1.25
N GLN A 47 -17.08 -26.10 -1.34
CA GLN A 47 -18.22 -26.22 -0.44
C GLN A 47 -17.78 -26.38 1.02
N ILE A 48 -16.80 -27.24 1.30
CA ILE A 48 -16.27 -27.42 2.67
C ILE A 48 -15.67 -26.11 3.19
N LEU A 49 -14.85 -25.43 2.38
CA LEU A 49 -14.21 -24.17 2.78
C LEU A 49 -15.25 -23.07 3.05
N ARG A 50 -16.31 -22.97 2.24
CA ARG A 50 -17.42 -22.02 2.47
C ARG A 50 -18.18 -22.34 3.75
N GLU A 51 -18.46 -23.61 4.02
CA GLU A 51 -19.12 -24.04 5.26
C GLU A 51 -18.28 -23.68 6.49
N LEU A 52 -16.97 -23.96 6.45
CA LEU A 52 -16.03 -23.58 7.51
C LEU A 52 -15.97 -22.06 7.68
N GLN A 53 -15.88 -21.30 6.59
CA GLN A 53 -15.84 -19.83 6.65
C GLN A 53 -17.10 -19.23 7.26
N ASN A 54 -18.26 -19.84 7.01
CA ASN A 54 -19.55 -19.40 7.56
C ASN A 54 -19.80 -19.90 8.99
N ASN A 55 -19.01 -20.85 9.48
CA ASN A 55 -19.15 -21.36 10.84
C ASN A 55 -18.80 -20.26 11.87
N PRO A 56 -19.68 -19.98 12.84
CA PRO A 56 -19.49 -18.88 13.79
C PRO A 56 -18.26 -19.03 14.69
N ASP A 57 -17.73 -20.23 14.86
CA ASP A 57 -16.64 -20.57 15.77
C ASP A 57 -15.30 -20.81 15.04
N MET A 58 -15.29 -20.79 13.70
CA MET A 58 -14.08 -21.04 12.91
C MET A 58 -12.91 -20.10 13.24
N TRP A 59 -13.22 -18.88 13.64
CA TRP A 59 -12.22 -17.89 14.01
C TRP A 59 -11.41 -18.29 15.26
N LEU A 60 -11.98 -19.11 16.15
CA LEU A 60 -11.28 -19.65 17.34
C LEU A 60 -10.11 -20.56 16.93
N GLN A 61 -10.17 -21.15 15.74
CA GLN A 61 -9.15 -22.05 15.20
C GLN A 61 -8.06 -21.30 14.42
N VAL A 62 -8.23 -20.00 14.12
CA VAL A 62 -7.32 -19.26 13.25
C VAL A 62 -5.89 -19.26 13.78
N VAL A 63 -5.69 -18.97 15.07
CA VAL A 63 -4.35 -18.96 15.68
C VAL A 63 -3.70 -20.35 15.57
N HIS A 64 -4.46 -21.41 15.84
CA HIS A 64 -3.98 -22.79 15.70
C HIS A 64 -3.55 -23.10 14.25
N ILE A 65 -4.36 -22.69 13.26
CA ILE A 65 -4.04 -22.88 11.84
C ILE A 65 -2.77 -22.12 11.45
N LEU A 66 -2.65 -20.85 11.84
CA LEU A 66 -1.51 -20.01 11.47
C LEU A 66 -0.20 -20.50 12.09
N GLN A 67 -0.24 -21.11 13.28
CA GLN A 67 0.92 -21.70 13.94
C GLN A 67 1.38 -23.02 13.30
N ASN A 68 0.44 -23.84 12.80
CA ASN A 68 0.73 -25.22 12.41
C ASN A 68 0.76 -25.47 10.89
N SER A 69 0.13 -24.61 10.09
CA SER A 69 0.12 -24.76 8.62
C SER A 69 1.39 -24.18 8.00
N GLN A 70 1.94 -24.89 7.01
CA GLN A 70 3.00 -24.39 6.13
C GLN A 70 2.46 -23.94 4.76
N ASN A 71 1.17 -24.18 4.50
CA ASN A 71 0.54 -23.83 3.22
C ASN A 71 0.07 -22.37 3.23
N LEU A 72 0.62 -21.56 2.32
CA LEU A 72 0.29 -20.15 2.18
C LEU A 72 -1.21 -19.92 1.95
N ASN A 73 -1.85 -20.74 1.12
CA ASN A 73 -3.27 -20.60 0.80
C ASN A 73 -4.14 -20.92 2.03
N THR A 74 -3.72 -21.85 2.89
CA THR A 74 -4.42 -22.15 4.15
C THR A 74 -4.28 -21.00 5.14
N LYS A 75 -3.09 -20.40 5.24
CA LYS A 75 -2.88 -19.18 6.04
C LYS A 75 -3.77 -18.04 5.55
N PHE A 76 -3.88 -17.87 4.22
CA PHE A 76 -4.77 -16.86 3.63
C PHE A 76 -6.23 -17.12 3.94
N PHE A 77 -6.68 -18.37 3.85
CA PHE A 77 -8.03 -18.78 4.24
C PHE A 77 -8.30 -18.42 5.71
N ALA A 78 -7.39 -18.77 6.63
CA ALA A 78 -7.52 -18.46 8.05
C ALA A 78 -7.57 -16.94 8.31
N LEU A 79 -6.72 -16.15 7.64
CA LEU A 79 -6.76 -14.69 7.73
C LEU A 79 -8.04 -14.10 7.13
N GLN A 80 -8.63 -14.72 6.10
CA GLN A 80 -9.91 -14.28 5.53
C GLN A 80 -11.08 -14.54 6.50
N VAL A 81 -11.07 -15.66 7.23
CA VAL A 81 -12.03 -15.91 8.32
C VAL A 81 -11.89 -14.83 9.40
N LEU A 82 -10.65 -14.55 9.82
CA LEU A 82 -10.37 -13.54 10.83
C LEU A 82 -10.80 -12.14 10.38
N GLU A 83 -10.56 -11.77 9.12
CA GLU A 83 -10.99 -10.51 8.53
C GLU A 83 -12.51 -10.32 8.63
N GLY A 84 -13.28 -11.37 8.34
CA GLY A 84 -14.74 -11.33 8.47
C GLY A 84 -15.19 -11.09 9.92
N VAL A 85 -14.53 -11.71 10.89
CA VAL A 85 -14.81 -11.49 12.31
C VAL A 85 -14.45 -10.07 12.75
N ILE A 86 -13.31 -9.54 12.31
CA ILE A 86 -12.91 -8.17 12.59
C ILE A 86 -13.95 -7.20 12.02
N LYS A 87 -14.29 -7.32 10.74
CA LYS A 87 -15.22 -6.39 10.07
C LYS A 87 -16.61 -6.38 10.70
N TYR A 88 -17.17 -7.54 11.03
CA TYR A 88 -18.60 -7.65 11.36
C TYR A 88 -18.90 -7.94 12.82
N ARG A 89 -17.96 -8.51 13.60
CA ARG A 89 -18.22 -8.99 14.97
C ARG A 89 -17.23 -8.49 16.01
N TRP A 90 -16.22 -7.69 15.64
CA TRP A 90 -15.15 -7.27 16.55
C TRP A 90 -15.65 -6.68 17.87
N ASN A 91 -16.63 -5.76 17.81
CA ASN A 91 -17.15 -5.12 19.01
C ASN A 91 -18.01 -6.03 19.91
N ALA A 92 -18.45 -7.19 19.40
CA ALA A 92 -19.17 -8.18 20.19
C ALA A 92 -18.24 -9.13 20.95
N LEU A 93 -16.95 -9.16 20.59
CA LEU A 93 -15.98 -10.04 21.23
C LEU A 93 -15.55 -9.51 22.62
N PRO A 94 -15.33 -10.41 23.59
CA PRO A 94 -14.61 -10.12 24.83
C PRO A 94 -13.28 -9.39 24.57
N VAL A 95 -12.93 -8.47 25.46
CA VAL A 95 -11.68 -7.68 25.39
C VAL A 95 -10.46 -8.60 25.30
N GLU A 96 -10.40 -9.65 26.12
CA GLU A 96 -9.28 -10.60 26.14
C GLU A 96 -9.06 -11.29 24.79
N GLN A 97 -10.14 -11.64 24.08
CA GLN A 97 -10.04 -12.28 22.76
C GLN A 97 -9.56 -11.29 21.70
N ARG A 98 -10.02 -10.03 21.76
CA ARG A 98 -9.52 -8.96 20.89
C ARG A 98 -8.04 -8.71 21.11
N ASP A 99 -7.63 -8.57 22.37
CA ASP A 99 -6.24 -8.34 22.73
C ASP A 99 -5.35 -9.53 22.36
N GLY A 100 -5.82 -10.75 22.56
CA GLY A 100 -5.12 -11.97 22.12
C GLY A 100 -4.87 -11.99 20.62
N MET A 101 -5.89 -11.71 19.80
CA MET A 101 -5.73 -11.64 18.33
C MET A 101 -4.82 -10.49 17.89
N LYS A 102 -4.99 -9.31 18.50
CA LYS A 102 -4.17 -8.12 18.25
C LYS A 102 -2.69 -8.39 18.51
N ASN A 103 -2.38 -8.98 19.67
CA ASN A 103 -1.01 -9.29 20.07
C ASN A 103 -0.42 -10.36 19.16
N TYR A 104 -1.17 -11.44 18.89
CA TYR A 104 -0.71 -12.52 18.01
C TYR A 104 -0.35 -12.02 16.60
N ILE A 105 -1.24 -11.25 15.96
CA ILE A 105 -0.97 -10.71 14.62
C ILE A 105 0.26 -9.79 14.63
N SER A 106 0.38 -8.93 15.66
CA SER A 106 1.52 -8.03 15.80
C SER A 106 2.84 -8.80 16.00
N GLU A 107 2.84 -9.83 16.85
CA GLU A 107 4.00 -10.69 17.10
C GLU A 107 4.45 -11.43 15.84
N VAL A 108 3.52 -12.00 15.07
CA VAL A 108 3.84 -12.69 13.81
C VAL A 108 4.43 -11.72 12.79
N ILE A 109 3.88 -10.51 12.67
CA ILE A 109 4.43 -9.47 11.77
C ILE A 109 5.86 -9.11 12.19
N VAL A 110 6.10 -8.86 13.48
CA VAL A 110 7.44 -8.53 14.00
C VAL A 110 8.40 -9.69 13.75
N GLN A 111 8.01 -10.93 14.04
CA GLN A 111 8.83 -12.11 13.80
C GLN A 111 9.23 -12.23 12.33
N LEU A 112 8.28 -12.11 11.40
CA LEU A 112 8.54 -12.27 9.96
C LEU A 112 9.34 -11.10 9.36
N SER A 113 9.19 -9.89 9.90
CA SER A 113 9.89 -8.68 9.48
C SER A 113 11.26 -8.49 10.13
N SER A 114 11.60 -9.27 11.17
CA SER A 114 12.87 -9.16 11.89
C SER A 114 14.09 -9.63 11.07
N ASN A 115 13.87 -10.49 10.07
CA ASN A 115 14.92 -11.09 9.23
C ASN A 115 14.61 -10.83 7.76
N ASP A 116 15.56 -10.24 7.00
CA ASP A 116 15.33 -9.91 5.58
C ASP A 116 15.00 -11.14 4.73
N ALA A 117 15.72 -12.26 4.87
CA ALA A 117 15.43 -13.47 4.08
C ALA A 117 14.03 -14.03 4.35
N SER A 118 13.59 -14.04 5.62
CA SER A 118 12.23 -14.43 5.98
C SER A 118 11.20 -13.46 5.42
N PHE A 119 11.44 -12.15 5.56
CA PHE A 119 10.55 -11.10 5.07
C PHE A 119 10.36 -11.17 3.55
N ARG A 120 11.43 -11.42 2.79
CA ARG A 120 11.37 -11.59 1.34
C ARG A 120 10.63 -12.87 0.95
N ARG A 121 10.92 -14.00 1.61
CA ARG A 121 10.27 -15.29 1.31
C ARG A 121 8.77 -15.25 1.61
N GLU A 122 8.38 -14.64 2.73
CA GLU A 122 7.01 -14.62 3.23
C GLU A 122 6.26 -13.34 2.81
N ARG A 123 6.75 -12.57 1.81
CA ARG A 123 6.24 -11.23 1.46
C ARG A 123 4.73 -11.18 1.27
N LEU A 124 4.15 -12.17 0.58
CA LEU A 124 2.70 -12.24 0.37
C LEU A 124 1.93 -12.46 1.68
N TYR A 125 2.46 -13.29 2.58
CA TYR A 125 1.85 -13.55 3.88
C TYR A 125 1.93 -12.31 4.78
N VAL A 126 3.09 -11.65 4.84
CA VAL A 126 3.26 -10.41 5.60
C VAL A 126 2.34 -9.31 5.08
N ASN A 127 2.21 -9.15 3.76
CA ASN A 127 1.25 -8.20 3.19
C ASN A 127 -0.18 -8.48 3.63
N LYS A 128 -0.62 -9.75 3.63
CA LYS A 128 -1.97 -10.10 4.12
C LYS A 128 -2.11 -9.84 5.62
N LEU A 129 -1.10 -10.13 6.44
CA LEU A 129 -1.09 -9.81 7.87
C LEU A 129 -1.19 -8.30 8.13
N ASN A 130 -0.48 -7.47 7.35
CA ASN A 130 -0.57 -6.02 7.47
C ASN A 130 -2.00 -5.52 7.18
N ILE A 131 -2.68 -6.09 6.19
CA ILE A 131 -4.10 -5.77 5.92
C ILE A 131 -4.96 -6.13 7.14
N ILE A 132 -4.76 -7.31 7.74
CA ILE A 132 -5.50 -7.73 8.94
C ILE A 132 -5.22 -6.78 10.11
N LEU A 133 -3.96 -6.40 10.33
CA LEU A 133 -3.58 -5.42 11.35
C LEU A 133 -4.31 -4.09 11.12
N VAL A 134 -4.35 -3.57 9.90
CA VAL A 134 -5.07 -2.33 9.58
C VAL A 134 -6.58 -2.46 9.80
N GLN A 135 -7.19 -3.61 9.50
CA GLN A 135 -8.58 -3.86 9.87
C GLN A 135 -8.79 -3.80 11.38
N ILE A 136 -7.86 -4.32 12.20
CA ILE A 136 -7.91 -4.18 13.67
C ILE A 136 -7.79 -2.70 14.08
N LEU A 137 -6.87 -1.95 13.46
CA LEU A 137 -6.66 -0.53 13.75
C LEU A 137 -7.91 0.32 13.48
N LYS A 138 -8.69 0.02 12.44
CA LYS A 138 -9.97 0.71 12.17
C LYS A 138 -10.93 0.62 13.36
N HIS A 139 -10.86 -0.44 14.17
CA HIS A 139 -11.68 -0.58 15.38
C HIS A 139 -11.00 -0.03 16.64
N GLU A 140 -9.72 -0.30 16.85
CA GLU A 140 -9.03 -0.05 18.11
C GLU A 140 -8.31 1.30 18.17
N TRP A 141 -7.76 1.77 17.06
CA TRP A 141 -7.10 3.07 16.97
C TRP A 141 -8.12 4.17 16.59
N PRO A 142 -7.99 5.39 17.12
CA PRO A 142 -7.01 5.88 18.10
C PRO A 142 -7.38 5.62 19.57
N ALA A 143 -8.65 5.34 19.87
CA ALA A 143 -9.18 5.46 21.23
C ALA A 143 -8.61 4.44 22.23
N ARG A 144 -8.51 3.17 21.80
CA ARG A 144 -8.11 2.02 22.63
C ARG A 144 -6.64 1.62 22.42
N TRP A 145 -6.04 2.03 21.32
CA TRP A 145 -4.63 1.75 21.00
C TRP A 145 -3.84 3.03 20.69
N ARG A 146 -3.83 3.97 21.64
CA ARG A 146 -3.26 5.31 21.47
C ARG A 146 -1.78 5.31 21.07
N SER A 147 -0.99 4.39 21.63
CA SER A 147 0.46 4.34 21.41
C SER A 147 0.86 3.72 20.06
N PHE A 148 -0.09 3.25 19.24
CA PHE A 148 0.24 2.51 18.02
C PHE A 148 1.22 3.22 17.09
N ILE A 149 0.96 4.49 16.73
CA ILE A 149 1.86 5.23 15.83
C ILE A 149 3.23 5.49 16.49
N PRO A 150 3.32 6.01 17.73
CA PRO A 150 4.59 6.13 18.44
C PRO A 150 5.39 4.82 18.53
N ASP A 151 4.74 3.72 18.90
CA ASP A 151 5.36 2.40 19.04
C ASP A 151 5.84 1.87 17.68
N LEU A 152 5.05 2.04 16.63
CA LEU A 152 5.41 1.66 15.26
C LEU A 152 6.62 2.46 14.74
N VAL A 153 6.65 3.77 14.96
CA VAL A 153 7.80 4.63 14.60
C VAL A 153 9.04 4.25 15.41
N SER A 154 8.88 3.92 16.69
CA SER A 154 9.98 3.43 17.53
C SER A 154 10.54 2.11 17.01
N ALA A 155 9.67 1.15 16.69
CA ALA A 155 10.06 -0.15 16.15
C ALA A 155 10.76 -0.01 14.78
N ALA A 156 10.28 0.88 13.91
CA ALA A 156 10.88 1.15 12.60
C ALA A 156 12.36 1.58 12.69
N LYS A 157 12.77 2.24 13.79
CA LYS A 157 14.16 2.68 14.00
C LYS A 157 15.12 1.55 14.41
N THR A 158 14.61 0.36 14.73
CA THR A 158 15.42 -0.76 15.21
C THR A 158 16.00 -1.64 14.10
N SER A 159 15.36 -1.66 12.93
CA SER A 159 15.77 -2.48 11.78
C SER A 159 15.17 -1.92 10.49
N GLU A 160 15.97 -1.83 9.42
CA GLU A 160 15.47 -1.36 8.12
C GLU A 160 14.40 -2.29 7.52
N THR A 161 14.42 -3.60 7.81
CA THR A 161 13.38 -4.52 7.33
C THR A 161 12.05 -4.29 8.07
N ILE A 162 12.13 -4.03 9.38
CA ILE A 162 10.95 -3.64 10.17
C ILE A 162 10.43 -2.29 9.67
N CYS A 163 11.33 -1.33 9.44
CA CYS A 163 10.99 -0.02 8.88
C CYS A 163 10.25 -0.15 7.53
N GLU A 164 10.74 -1.02 6.63
CA GLU A 164 10.13 -1.25 5.33
C GLU A 164 8.68 -1.75 5.49
N ASN A 165 8.45 -2.66 6.44
CA ASN A 165 7.11 -3.14 6.74
C ASN A 165 6.23 -2.08 7.44
N CYS A 166 6.81 -1.28 8.33
CA CYS A 166 6.12 -0.16 8.98
C CYS A 166 5.63 0.86 7.95
N MET A 167 6.44 1.18 6.93
CA MET A 167 6.02 2.03 5.81
C MET A 167 4.82 1.43 5.05
N ALA A 168 4.82 0.12 4.81
CA ALA A 168 3.70 -0.56 4.17
C ALA A 168 2.41 -0.51 5.02
N ILE A 169 2.52 -0.70 6.34
CA ILE A 169 1.38 -0.59 7.28
C ILE A 169 0.83 0.84 7.30
N LEU A 170 1.70 1.84 7.36
CA LEU A 170 1.31 3.26 7.36
C LEU A 170 0.62 3.66 6.05
N LYS A 171 1.11 3.16 4.91
CA LYS A 171 0.47 3.35 3.61
C LYS A 171 -0.93 2.77 3.60
N LEU A 172 -1.09 1.49 3.97
CA LEU A 172 -2.39 0.82 4.01
C LEU A 172 -3.37 1.54 4.96
N LEU A 173 -2.90 2.00 6.12
CA LEU A 173 -3.72 2.77 7.05
C LEU A 173 -4.21 4.08 6.45
N SER A 174 -3.35 4.79 5.69
CA SER A 174 -3.75 6.01 4.98
C SER A 174 -4.82 5.72 3.93
N GLU A 175 -4.58 4.74 3.06
CA GLU A 175 -5.51 4.36 1.99
C GLU A 175 -6.89 3.96 2.56
N GLU A 176 -6.92 3.17 3.64
CA GLU A 176 -8.16 2.76 4.31
C GLU A 176 -8.92 3.94 4.94
N VAL A 177 -8.21 4.96 5.43
CA VAL A 177 -8.82 6.13 6.09
C VAL A 177 -9.25 7.20 5.08
N PHE A 178 -8.46 7.45 4.04
CA PHE A 178 -8.64 8.57 3.12
C PHE A 178 -9.29 8.18 1.79
N ASP A 179 -9.00 6.99 1.26
CA ASP A 179 -9.43 6.57 -0.07
C ASP A 179 -10.63 5.60 -0.03
N PHE A 180 -10.57 4.59 0.84
CA PHE A 180 -11.56 3.50 0.89
C PHE A 180 -12.60 3.63 2.01
N SER A 181 -12.55 4.70 2.80
CA SER A 181 -13.41 4.82 3.98
C SER A 181 -14.89 5.07 3.66
N ARG A 182 -15.21 5.56 2.45
CA ARG A 182 -16.59 5.85 2.03
C ARG A 182 -17.37 4.54 1.82
N GLY A 183 -18.45 4.37 2.59
CA GLY A 183 -19.32 3.20 2.50
C GLY A 183 -18.94 2.06 3.45
N GLU A 184 -17.72 2.06 4.00
CA GLU A 184 -17.27 1.05 4.97
C GLU A 184 -17.41 1.50 6.44
N MET A 185 -17.38 2.81 6.69
CA MET A 185 -17.38 3.38 8.04
C MET A 185 -18.34 4.56 8.15
N THR A 186 -18.76 4.88 9.39
CA THR A 186 -19.58 6.07 9.64
C THR A 186 -18.78 7.35 9.43
N GLN A 187 -19.44 8.42 8.99
CA GLN A 187 -18.79 9.73 8.77
C GLN A 187 -18.04 10.23 10.01
N GLN A 188 -18.61 10.01 11.21
CA GLN A 188 -17.98 10.38 12.47
C GLN A 188 -16.68 9.62 12.70
N LYS A 189 -16.67 8.30 12.47
CA LYS A 189 -15.46 7.49 12.62
C LYS A 189 -14.38 7.87 11.60
N ILE A 190 -14.77 8.17 10.36
CA ILE A 190 -13.85 8.69 9.33
C ILE A 190 -13.20 9.98 9.81
N LYS A 191 -14.00 10.94 10.29
CA LYS A 191 -13.51 12.21 10.79
C LYS A 191 -12.53 12.03 11.95
N GLU A 192 -12.83 11.14 12.90
CA GLU A 192 -11.95 10.82 14.03
C GLU A 192 -10.61 10.23 13.56
N LEU A 193 -10.61 9.22 12.68
CA LEU A 193 -9.38 8.62 12.16
C LEU A 193 -8.53 9.64 11.39
N LYS A 194 -9.16 10.48 10.55
CA LYS A 194 -8.46 11.55 9.83
C LYS A 194 -7.83 12.56 10.78
N GLN A 195 -8.54 12.99 11.81
CA GLN A 195 -8.02 13.94 12.80
C GLN A 195 -6.85 13.34 13.57
N SER A 196 -6.95 12.08 14.00
CA SER A 196 -5.86 11.40 14.71
C SER A 196 -4.65 11.14 13.83
N LEU A 197 -4.82 10.82 12.55
CA LEU A 197 -3.66 10.60 11.68
C LEU A 197 -2.93 11.92 11.42
N ASN A 198 -3.68 13.01 11.25
CA ASN A 198 -3.12 14.35 11.15
C ASN A 198 -2.35 14.77 12.41
N SER A 199 -2.87 14.46 13.61
CA SER A 199 -2.17 14.82 14.86
C SER A 199 -0.87 14.06 15.07
N GLU A 200 -0.79 12.82 14.58
CA GLU A 200 0.41 11.98 14.67
C GLU A 200 1.35 12.14 13.46
N PHE A 201 0.95 12.92 12.45
CA PHE A 201 1.66 12.95 11.16
C PHE A 201 3.08 13.50 11.28
N GLN A 202 3.35 14.37 12.24
CA GLN A 202 4.72 14.87 12.47
C GLN A 202 5.71 13.72 12.69
N LEU A 203 5.38 12.74 13.52
CA LEU A 203 6.25 11.59 13.80
C LEU A 203 6.48 10.74 12.55
N ILE A 204 5.43 10.54 11.75
CA ILE A 204 5.48 9.79 10.50
C ILE A 204 6.36 10.52 9.48
N HIS A 205 6.18 11.83 9.35
CA HIS A 205 6.92 12.67 8.42
C HIS A 205 8.43 12.72 8.76
N GLU A 206 8.77 12.88 10.03
CA GLU A 206 10.16 12.82 10.50
C GLU A 206 10.81 11.46 10.20
N LEU A 207 10.06 10.35 10.35
CA LEU A 207 10.54 9.03 9.96
C LEU A 207 10.78 8.92 8.45
N CYS A 208 9.84 9.39 7.61
CA CYS A 208 10.00 9.37 6.16
C CYS A 208 11.23 10.16 5.71
N LEU A 209 11.42 11.39 6.22
CA LEU A 209 12.59 12.21 5.89
C LEU A 209 13.89 11.57 6.37
N TYR A 210 13.90 11.01 7.58
CA TYR A 210 15.07 10.28 8.09
C TYR A 210 15.45 9.14 7.15
N VAL A 211 14.50 8.29 6.76
CA VAL A 211 14.75 7.14 5.86
C VAL A 211 15.28 7.60 4.50
N LEU A 212 14.64 8.61 3.89
CA LEU A 212 15.08 9.15 2.59
C LEU A 212 16.47 9.79 2.64
N SER A 213 16.89 10.30 3.80
CA SER A 213 18.22 10.89 3.97
C SER A 213 19.33 9.89 4.33
N ALA A 214 19.00 8.85 5.10
CA ALA A 214 19.99 8.00 5.76
C ALA A 214 20.09 6.59 5.18
N SER A 215 19.00 6.02 4.66
CA SER A 215 19.00 4.65 4.17
C SER A 215 19.66 4.55 2.79
N GLN A 216 20.31 3.42 2.53
CA GLN A 216 20.80 3.04 1.20
C GLN A 216 20.05 1.82 0.64
N ARG A 217 19.07 1.30 1.37
CA ARG A 217 18.31 0.11 0.98
C ARG A 217 17.20 0.49 0.02
N THR A 218 17.35 0.09 -1.24
CA THR A 218 16.43 0.41 -2.33
C THR A 218 14.97 0.09 -2.02
N GLU A 219 14.69 -1.09 -1.47
CA GLU A 219 13.31 -1.50 -1.16
C GLU A 219 12.66 -0.63 -0.06
N LEU A 220 13.44 -0.20 0.94
CA LEU A 220 12.96 0.68 2.00
C LEU A 220 12.69 2.10 1.47
N ILE A 221 13.58 2.64 0.63
CA ILE A 221 13.37 3.94 -0.03
C ILE A 221 12.11 3.88 -0.91
N ARG A 222 11.95 2.80 -1.70
CA ARG A 222 10.74 2.60 -2.53
C ARG A 222 9.47 2.51 -1.69
N ALA A 223 9.49 1.74 -0.61
CA ALA A 223 8.37 1.67 0.32
C ALA A 223 8.02 3.06 0.88
N THR A 224 9.03 3.84 1.28
CA THR A 224 8.86 5.18 1.84
C THR A 224 8.27 6.16 0.82
N LEU A 225 8.75 6.16 -0.43
CA LEU A 225 8.19 6.98 -1.49
C LEU A 225 6.73 6.59 -1.82
N ALA A 226 6.43 5.29 -1.87
CA ALA A 226 5.06 4.82 -2.06
C ALA A 226 4.12 5.19 -0.90
N THR A 227 4.64 5.22 0.33
CA THR A 227 3.91 5.68 1.51
C THR A 227 3.67 7.19 1.46
N LEU A 228 4.67 7.98 1.08
CA LEU A 228 4.52 9.43 0.86
C LEU A 228 3.49 9.73 -0.23
N HIS A 229 3.49 8.99 -1.35
CA HIS A 229 2.50 9.14 -2.41
C HIS A 229 1.06 9.07 -1.87
N ALA A 230 0.77 8.11 -0.98
CA ALA A 230 -0.53 7.96 -0.32
C ALA A 230 -0.86 9.05 0.72
N PHE A 231 0.11 9.90 1.10
CA PHE A 231 -0.07 10.97 2.08
C PHE A 231 -0.27 12.34 1.43
N LEU A 232 0.41 12.60 0.30
CA LEU A 232 0.54 13.93 -0.29
C LEU A 232 -0.80 14.61 -0.64
N SER A 233 -1.86 13.83 -0.88
CA SER A 233 -3.19 14.34 -1.20
C SER A 233 -3.96 14.95 -0.01
N TRP A 234 -3.56 14.66 1.24
CA TRP A 234 -4.33 15.08 2.42
C TRP A 234 -3.52 15.72 3.55
N ILE A 235 -2.19 15.61 3.54
CA ILE A 235 -1.35 16.17 4.61
C ILE A 235 -1.33 17.71 4.58
N PRO A 236 -1.07 18.37 5.72
CA PRO A 236 -0.89 19.82 5.76
C PRO A 236 0.25 20.28 4.84
N LEU A 237 0.00 21.34 4.08
CA LEU A 237 0.92 21.85 3.04
C LEU A 237 2.30 22.27 3.57
N GLY A 238 2.38 22.68 4.84
CA GLY A 238 3.66 23.01 5.48
C GLY A 238 4.65 21.83 5.46
N TYR A 239 4.17 20.59 5.55
CA TYR A 239 5.04 19.41 5.41
C TYR A 239 5.63 19.25 4.00
N ILE A 240 4.96 19.78 2.98
CA ILE A 240 5.41 19.69 1.58
C ILE A 240 6.31 20.87 1.22
N PHE A 241 5.84 22.10 1.48
CA PHE A 241 6.44 23.33 0.98
C PHE A 241 7.32 24.08 1.99
N GLU A 242 7.19 23.78 3.29
CA GLU A 242 7.97 24.40 4.37
C GLU A 242 8.93 23.41 5.03
N SER A 243 9.13 22.25 4.40
CA SER A 243 10.09 21.23 4.81
C SER A 243 11.03 20.87 3.64
N PRO A 244 12.10 20.10 3.89
CA PRO A 244 12.98 19.61 2.82
C PRO A 244 12.32 18.58 1.87
N LEU A 245 11.06 18.19 2.08
CA LEU A 245 10.41 17.11 1.33
C LEU A 245 10.40 17.36 -0.18
N LEU A 246 9.96 18.54 -0.63
CA LEU A 246 9.88 18.85 -2.06
C LEU A 246 11.26 18.78 -2.74
N GLU A 247 12.28 19.34 -2.09
CA GLU A 247 13.66 19.29 -2.59
C GLU A 247 14.20 17.86 -2.61
N THR A 248 13.88 17.07 -1.58
CA THR A 248 14.24 15.66 -1.50
C THR A 248 13.62 14.89 -2.67
N LEU A 249 12.33 15.06 -2.95
CA LEU A 249 11.65 14.44 -4.09
C LEU A 249 12.35 14.82 -5.41
N LEU A 250 12.63 16.10 -5.64
CA LEU A 250 13.35 16.53 -6.84
C LEU A 250 14.75 15.90 -6.95
N ASN A 251 15.45 15.66 -5.83
CA ASN A 251 16.75 14.97 -5.86
C ASN A 251 16.63 13.47 -6.17
N PHE A 252 15.51 12.83 -5.81
CA PHE A 252 15.24 11.42 -6.14
C PHE A 252 14.77 11.20 -7.59
N PHE A 253 14.16 12.21 -8.22
CA PHE A 253 13.61 12.10 -9.57
C PHE A 253 14.60 11.60 -10.64
N PRO A 254 15.85 12.11 -10.74
CA PRO A 254 16.78 11.63 -11.77
C PRO A 254 17.27 10.18 -11.55
N VAL A 255 17.11 9.63 -10.34
CA VAL A 255 17.58 8.29 -10.00
C VAL A 255 16.62 7.24 -10.55
N ALA A 256 17.06 6.48 -11.56
CA ALA A 256 16.22 5.52 -12.30
C ALA A 256 15.43 4.55 -11.39
N ALA A 257 16.04 4.05 -10.32
CA ALA A 257 15.39 3.13 -9.39
C ALA A 257 14.14 3.71 -8.69
N TYR A 258 14.03 5.03 -8.58
CA TYR A 258 13.01 5.75 -7.81
C TYR A 258 12.14 6.68 -8.66
N ARG A 259 12.62 7.04 -9.86
CA ARG A 259 12.03 8.01 -10.79
C ARG A 259 10.51 7.94 -10.91
N ASN A 260 9.96 6.76 -11.18
CA ASN A 260 8.52 6.57 -11.36
C ASN A 260 7.71 6.90 -10.10
N LEU A 261 8.12 6.36 -8.94
CA LEU A 261 7.45 6.64 -7.66
C LEU A 261 7.59 8.11 -7.27
N THR A 262 8.77 8.70 -7.49
CA THR A 262 8.99 10.12 -7.25
C THR A 262 8.14 11.00 -8.14
N LEU A 263 7.97 10.65 -9.42
CA LEU A 263 7.11 11.39 -10.34
C LEU A 263 5.64 11.30 -9.95
N GLN A 264 5.18 10.15 -9.43
CA GLN A 264 3.85 10.02 -8.86
C GLN A 264 3.68 10.96 -7.66
N CYS A 265 4.66 11.02 -6.74
CA CYS A 265 4.65 11.99 -5.65
C CYS A 265 4.58 13.44 -6.16
N LEU A 266 5.43 13.81 -7.13
CA LEU A 266 5.43 15.16 -7.71
C LEU A 266 4.10 15.49 -8.41
N SER A 267 3.43 14.48 -8.99
CA SER A 267 2.11 14.63 -9.63
C SER A 267 1.02 14.93 -8.60
N GLU A 268 1.04 14.27 -7.44
CA GLU A 268 0.13 14.61 -6.33
C GLU A 268 0.36 16.04 -5.87
N VAL A 269 1.63 16.44 -5.68
CA VAL A 269 1.96 17.83 -5.30
C VAL A 269 1.47 18.81 -6.37
N ALA A 270 1.66 18.51 -7.65
CA ALA A 270 1.21 19.33 -8.77
C ALA A 270 -0.31 19.45 -8.90
N ALA A 271 -1.08 18.53 -8.30
CA ALA A 271 -2.54 18.56 -8.30
C ALA A 271 -3.14 19.39 -7.15
N LEU A 272 -2.33 19.75 -6.13
CA LEU A 272 -2.78 20.48 -4.94
C LEU A 272 -3.21 21.92 -5.29
N GLN A 273 -4.43 22.33 -4.88
CA GLN A 273 -4.97 23.67 -5.17
C GLN A 273 -5.32 24.44 -3.90
N PHE A 274 -4.49 25.43 -3.54
CA PHE A 274 -4.64 26.15 -2.27
C PHE A 274 -4.36 27.67 -2.37
N GLY A 275 -4.79 28.27 -3.49
CA GLY A 275 -4.57 29.68 -3.78
C GLY A 275 -3.12 30.00 -4.10
N ASP A 276 -2.77 31.29 -4.01
CA ASP A 276 -1.51 31.80 -4.59
C ASP A 276 -0.30 31.72 -3.65
N PHE A 277 -0.49 31.31 -2.38
CA PHE A 277 0.53 31.42 -1.34
C PHE A 277 1.82 30.64 -1.67
N TYR A 278 1.70 29.46 -2.28
CA TYR A 278 2.84 28.62 -2.65
C TYR A 278 3.21 28.70 -4.14
N ASN A 279 2.70 29.68 -4.90
CA ASN A 279 2.98 29.83 -6.34
C ASN A 279 4.48 29.80 -6.66
N MET A 280 5.32 30.44 -5.85
CA MET A 280 6.78 30.43 -6.04
C MET A 280 7.38 29.02 -5.92
N GLN A 281 6.81 28.16 -5.06
CA GLN A 281 7.27 26.79 -4.89
C GLN A 281 6.84 25.89 -6.05
N TYR A 282 5.67 26.13 -6.63
CA TYR A 282 5.26 25.46 -7.87
C TYR A 282 6.17 25.84 -9.05
N VAL A 283 6.53 27.12 -9.19
CA VAL A 283 7.50 27.57 -10.20
C VAL A 283 8.85 26.89 -9.98
N LYS A 284 9.38 26.91 -8.73
CA LYS A 284 10.65 26.26 -8.39
C LYS A 284 10.62 24.76 -8.70
N MET A 285 9.56 24.06 -8.27
CA MET A 285 9.38 22.63 -8.53
C MET A 285 9.41 22.34 -10.03
N TYR A 286 8.60 23.06 -10.80
CA TYR A 286 8.46 22.84 -12.23
C TYR A 286 9.76 23.12 -12.99
N THR A 287 10.43 24.23 -12.69
CA THR A 287 11.69 24.60 -13.36
C THR A 287 12.81 23.59 -13.08
N VAL A 288 12.95 23.14 -11.83
CA VAL A 288 13.94 22.10 -11.48
C VAL A 288 13.58 20.77 -12.14
N PHE A 289 12.30 20.39 -12.10
CA PHE A 289 11.80 19.19 -12.74
C PHE A 289 12.10 19.17 -14.25
N ILE A 290 11.78 20.25 -14.98
CA ILE A 290 12.05 20.35 -16.42
C ILE A 290 13.54 20.23 -16.71
N ALA A 291 14.39 20.94 -15.95
CA ALA A 291 15.84 20.88 -16.13
C ALA A 291 16.38 19.44 -15.94
N GLN A 292 15.86 18.70 -14.96
CA GLN A 292 16.23 17.30 -14.75
C GLN A 292 15.65 16.39 -15.86
N LEU A 293 14.41 16.62 -16.27
CA LEU A 293 13.75 15.85 -17.33
C LEU A 293 14.52 15.95 -18.65
N GLN A 294 15.04 17.12 -19.00
CA GLN A 294 15.85 17.29 -20.22
C GLN A 294 17.14 16.46 -20.21
N ASN A 295 17.69 16.13 -19.05
CA ASN A 295 18.84 15.23 -18.95
C ASN A 295 18.44 13.75 -19.11
N ILE A 296 17.20 13.40 -18.73
CA ILE A 296 16.68 12.03 -18.79
C ILE A 296 16.11 11.73 -20.18
N LEU A 297 15.34 12.65 -20.74
CA LEU A 297 14.71 12.62 -22.05
C LEU A 297 15.10 13.90 -22.81
N PRO A 298 16.23 13.92 -23.55
CA PRO A 298 16.66 15.09 -24.29
C PRO A 298 15.58 15.64 -25.23
N PRO A 299 15.48 16.98 -25.40
CA PRO A 299 14.57 17.57 -26.38
C PRO A 299 14.76 16.95 -27.78
N GLY A 300 13.66 16.64 -28.46
CA GLY A 300 13.68 15.97 -29.77
C GLY A 300 13.69 14.43 -29.72
N THR A 301 13.67 13.82 -28.54
CA THR A 301 13.46 12.36 -28.41
C THR A 301 12.13 11.95 -29.05
N ASN A 302 12.15 10.92 -29.90
CA ASN A 302 10.93 10.35 -30.47
C ASN A 302 10.17 9.53 -29.40
N LEU A 303 9.26 10.17 -28.67
CA LEU A 303 8.51 9.56 -27.57
C LEU A 303 7.63 8.37 -28.01
N PRO A 304 6.93 8.41 -29.17
CA PRO A 304 6.24 7.23 -29.71
C PRO A 304 7.13 6.00 -29.84
N ASP A 305 8.31 6.16 -30.48
CA ASP A 305 9.25 5.05 -30.65
C ASP A 305 9.84 4.58 -29.31
N ALA A 306 10.18 5.53 -28.44
CA ALA A 306 10.71 5.23 -27.10
C ALA A 306 9.69 4.46 -26.24
N TYR A 307 8.40 4.76 -26.36
CA TYR A 307 7.33 4.02 -25.68
C TYR A 307 7.17 2.61 -26.26
N ALA A 308 7.11 2.50 -27.60
CA ALA A 308 6.89 1.23 -28.28
C ALA A 308 8.02 0.21 -28.06
N GLN A 309 9.26 0.69 -27.95
CA GLN A 309 10.46 -0.12 -27.73
C GLN A 309 10.89 -0.20 -26.25
N GLY A 310 10.27 0.62 -25.40
CA GLY A 310 10.62 0.75 -23.99
C GLY A 310 10.19 -0.46 -23.17
N SER A 311 10.88 -0.64 -22.05
CA SER A 311 10.46 -1.54 -20.97
C SER A 311 9.15 -1.08 -20.32
N THR A 312 8.51 -1.96 -19.55
CA THR A 312 7.31 -1.61 -18.77
C THR A 312 7.54 -0.41 -17.84
N ASP A 313 8.75 -0.26 -17.28
CA ASP A 313 9.08 0.88 -16.40
C ASP A 313 9.21 2.19 -17.19
N GLU A 314 9.73 2.15 -18.42
CA GLU A 314 9.82 3.32 -19.31
C GLU A 314 8.46 3.73 -19.87
N GLN A 315 7.61 2.76 -20.21
CA GLN A 315 6.21 3.01 -20.58
C GLN A 315 5.44 3.66 -19.43
N ALA A 316 5.59 3.12 -18.21
CA ALA A 316 5.01 3.72 -17.00
C ALA A 316 5.57 5.14 -16.74
N PHE A 317 6.84 5.39 -17.06
CA PHE A 317 7.44 6.71 -16.93
C PHE A 317 6.78 7.73 -17.86
N ILE A 318 6.56 7.37 -19.12
CA ILE A 318 5.86 8.24 -20.09
C ILE A 318 4.40 8.50 -19.64
N GLN A 319 3.70 7.48 -19.15
CA GLN A 319 2.36 7.64 -18.56
C GLN A 319 2.37 8.60 -17.36
N ASN A 320 3.32 8.42 -16.43
CA ASN A 320 3.46 9.28 -15.26
C ASN A 320 3.82 10.72 -15.65
N LEU A 321 4.56 10.95 -16.74
CA LEU A 321 4.83 12.29 -17.27
C LEU A 321 3.55 12.96 -17.77
N ALA A 322 2.71 12.21 -18.50
CA ALA A 322 1.41 12.71 -18.95
C ALA A 322 0.55 13.17 -17.75
N MET A 323 0.49 12.33 -16.70
CA MET A 323 -0.22 12.64 -15.46
C MET A 323 0.35 13.88 -14.76
N PHE A 324 1.67 13.99 -14.64
CA PHE A 324 2.31 15.16 -14.05
C PHE A 324 1.98 16.45 -14.81
N PHE A 325 2.19 16.46 -16.13
CA PHE A 325 1.97 17.65 -16.95
C PHE A 325 0.51 18.09 -16.95
N THR A 326 -0.42 17.15 -17.13
CA THR A 326 -1.86 17.45 -17.13
C THR A 326 -2.32 17.95 -15.76
N ALA A 327 -1.88 17.34 -14.66
CA ALA A 327 -2.17 17.81 -13.31
C ALA A 327 -1.63 19.23 -13.06
N PHE A 328 -0.35 19.46 -13.37
CA PHE A 328 0.30 20.75 -13.16
C PHE A 328 -0.34 21.84 -14.00
N PHE A 329 -0.52 21.62 -15.32
CA PHE A 329 -1.07 22.65 -16.21
C PHE A 329 -2.52 22.97 -15.90
N LYS A 330 -3.33 21.98 -15.55
CA LYS A 330 -4.72 22.19 -15.14
C LYS A 330 -4.82 23.12 -13.91
N SER A 331 -3.90 22.98 -12.96
CA SER A 331 -3.96 23.71 -11.68
C SER A 331 -3.14 25.01 -11.67
N HIS A 332 -2.02 25.06 -12.37
CA HIS A 332 -0.96 26.06 -12.13
C HIS A 332 -0.34 26.69 -13.39
N ILE A 333 -0.86 26.41 -14.61
CA ILE A 333 -0.24 26.92 -15.86
C ILE A 333 -0.02 28.44 -15.84
N ARG A 334 -0.98 29.20 -15.30
CA ARG A 334 -0.93 30.67 -15.23
C ARG A 334 0.26 31.21 -14.44
N VAL A 335 0.74 30.44 -13.46
CA VAL A 335 1.88 30.83 -12.64
C VAL A 335 3.18 30.81 -13.47
N LEU A 336 3.22 29.99 -14.54
CA LEU A 336 4.35 29.93 -15.45
C LEU A 336 4.31 30.99 -16.57
N GLU A 337 3.21 31.72 -16.73
CA GLU A 337 3.04 32.74 -17.79
C GLU A 337 3.58 34.13 -17.40
N VAL A 338 4.19 34.24 -16.21
CA VAL A 338 4.53 35.55 -15.61
C VAL A 338 5.86 36.12 -16.10
N THR A 339 6.91 35.29 -16.19
CA THR A 339 8.27 35.74 -16.58
C THR A 339 8.74 35.03 -17.84
N PRO A 340 9.62 35.65 -18.66
CA PRO A 340 10.16 35.01 -19.87
C PRO A 340 10.84 33.66 -19.59
N GLU A 341 11.53 33.55 -18.45
CA GLU A 341 12.21 32.32 -18.03
C GLU A 341 11.19 31.21 -17.73
N ASN A 342 10.11 31.54 -17.01
CA ASN A 342 9.04 30.58 -16.71
C ASN A 342 8.30 30.15 -17.98
N ILE A 343 8.06 31.09 -18.90
CA ILE A 343 7.43 30.80 -20.20
C ILE A 343 8.30 29.83 -21.00
N THR A 344 9.62 29.98 -20.97
CA THR A 344 10.55 29.07 -21.66
C THR A 344 10.43 27.65 -21.11
N ALA A 345 10.37 27.48 -19.78
CA ALA A 345 10.17 26.17 -19.16
C ALA A 345 8.76 25.60 -19.45
N LEU A 346 7.73 26.45 -19.48
CA LEU A 346 6.36 26.06 -19.84
C LEU A 346 6.31 25.48 -21.25
N LEU A 347 6.88 26.19 -22.24
CA LEU A 347 6.91 25.73 -23.62
C LEU A 347 7.62 24.38 -23.75
N MET A 348 8.72 24.16 -23.03
CA MET A 348 9.42 22.88 -23.00
C MET A 348 8.52 21.72 -22.51
N GLY A 349 7.76 21.94 -21.44
CA GLY A 349 6.82 20.92 -20.94
C GLY A 349 5.63 20.68 -21.87
N LEU A 350 5.13 21.73 -22.54
CA LEU A 350 4.10 21.59 -23.57
C LEU A 350 4.61 20.78 -24.77
N GLU A 351 5.86 20.96 -25.18
CA GLU A 351 6.49 20.16 -26.23
C GLU A 351 6.57 18.67 -25.84
N TYR A 352 6.96 18.35 -24.60
CA TYR A 352 6.89 16.97 -24.11
C TYR A 352 5.46 16.42 -24.15
N LEU A 353 4.48 17.17 -23.66
CA LEU A 353 3.08 16.73 -23.66
C LEU A 353 2.55 16.49 -25.09
N ILE A 354 2.92 17.34 -26.05
CA ILE A 354 2.63 17.13 -27.47
C ILE A 354 3.29 15.84 -27.97
N GLY A 355 4.56 15.62 -27.66
CA GLY A 355 5.26 14.38 -28.04
C GLY A 355 4.59 13.13 -27.46
N ILE A 356 4.15 13.19 -26.20
CA ILE A 356 3.42 12.10 -25.52
C ILE A 356 2.08 11.84 -26.22
N SER A 357 1.38 12.87 -26.68
CA SER A 357 0.08 12.72 -27.36
C SER A 357 0.13 11.93 -28.68
N TYR A 358 1.33 11.75 -29.25
CA TYR A 358 1.53 10.91 -30.45
C TYR A 358 1.83 9.44 -30.13
N VAL A 359 1.94 9.07 -28.85
CA VAL A 359 2.12 7.67 -28.45
C VAL A 359 0.85 6.88 -28.80
N ASP A 360 1.02 5.77 -29.53
CA ASP A 360 -0.08 4.88 -29.95
C ASP A 360 -0.53 3.97 -28.80
N ASP A 361 -1.05 4.58 -27.74
CA ASP A 361 -1.63 3.90 -26.58
C ASP A 361 -2.88 4.64 -26.10
N THR A 362 -4.00 3.93 -26.05
CA THR A 362 -5.30 4.52 -25.73
C THR A 362 -5.40 4.99 -24.28
N GLU A 363 -4.69 4.36 -23.34
CA GLU A 363 -4.71 4.78 -21.94
C GLU A 363 -3.76 5.97 -21.71
N VAL A 364 -2.66 6.08 -22.45
CA VAL A 364 -1.80 7.28 -22.43
C VAL A 364 -2.50 8.50 -23.02
N PHE A 365 -3.30 8.32 -24.07
CA PHE A 365 -4.00 9.41 -24.75
C PHE A 365 -5.20 9.97 -23.95
N LYS A 366 -5.82 9.15 -23.10
CA LYS A 366 -6.94 9.54 -22.22
C LYS A 366 -6.47 10.46 -21.11
#